data_AF-A0A6C0CW70-F1
#
_entry.id   AF-A0A6C0CW70-F1
#
_cell.length_a   1.000
_cell.length_b   1.000
_cell.length_c   1.000
_cell.angle_alpha   90.00
_cell.angle_beta   90.00
_cell.angle_gamma   90.00
#
_symmetry.space_group_name_H-M   'P 1'
#
loop_
_entity.id
_entity.type
_entity.pdbx_description
1 polymer ?
#
loop_
_entity_poly.entity_id
_entity_poly.type
_entity_poly.pdbx_seq_one_letter_code
_entity_poly.pdbx_strand_id
1 'polypeptide(L)'
;MLIIPCQKKKINISELETYLFNTSEKLYFKTNEGEFEIFGDKIYKMKENEHSEKFFLEDKKQIFEFNLKKNKDFKKEIYYIPINYSYEKIKTKQYQLHNNSILTLNIENDNYFYFTTKENEITNSVREDLISFLSLLKLYN
;
A
#
# COMPACT_ATOMS: atom_id res chain seq x y z
N MET A 1 4.22 -9.07 -2.98
CA MET A 1 3.86 -8.08 -4.01
C MET A 1 3.15 -6.87 -3.40
N LEU A 2 3.42 -5.67 -3.92
CA LEU A 2 2.62 -4.45 -3.71
C LEU A 2 1.62 -4.27 -4.86
N ILE A 3 0.40 -3.87 -4.55
CA ILE A 3 -0.70 -3.63 -5.50
C ILE A 3 -1.17 -2.19 -5.28
N ILE A 4 -0.90 -1.31 -6.22
CA ILE A 4 -1.10 0.14 -6.07
C ILE A 4 -2.17 0.60 -7.04
N PRO A 5 -3.26 1.24 -6.59
CA PRO A 5 -4.26 1.79 -7.50
C PRO A 5 -3.65 2.87 -8.39
N CYS A 6 -3.92 2.80 -9.70
CA CYS A 6 -3.44 3.81 -10.66
C CYS A 6 -4.21 5.14 -10.54
N GLN A 7 -5.43 5.09 -9.99
CA GLN A 7 -6.34 6.23 -9.88
C GLN A 7 -6.48 6.66 -8.43
N LYS A 8 -6.32 7.96 -8.16
CA LYS A 8 -6.67 8.53 -6.85
C LYS A 8 -8.19 8.66 -6.78
N LYS A 9 -8.83 7.76 -6.02
CA LYS A 9 -10.26 7.83 -5.69
C LYS A 9 -10.45 8.19 -4.22
N LYS A 10 -11.51 8.95 -3.91
CA LYS A 10 -11.92 9.20 -2.53
C LYS A 10 -12.39 7.88 -1.92
N ILE A 11 -11.83 7.53 -0.77
CA ILE A 11 -12.18 6.30 -0.05
C ILE A 11 -13.10 6.58 1.11
N ASN A 12 -13.96 5.62 1.43
CA ASN A 12 -14.69 5.59 2.70
C ASN A 12 -14.07 4.54 3.62
N ILE A 13 -13.68 4.95 4.83
CA ILE A 13 -13.03 4.09 5.82
C ILE A 13 -13.93 3.72 7.01
N SER A 14 -15.18 4.19 7.05
CA SER A 14 -16.05 4.04 8.22
C SER A 14 -16.34 2.59 8.59
N GLU A 15 -16.41 1.71 7.60
CA GLU A 15 -16.71 0.28 7.77
C GLU A 15 -15.45 -0.57 8.00
N LEU A 16 -14.25 0.03 7.98
CA LEU A 16 -12.99 -0.71 8.06
C LEU A 16 -12.48 -0.94 9.47
N GLU A 17 -12.94 -0.18 10.46
CA GLU A 17 -12.39 -0.23 11.83
C GLU A 17 -12.53 -1.63 12.47
N THR A 18 -13.53 -2.43 12.08
CA THR A 18 -13.68 -3.82 12.54
C THR A 18 -12.62 -4.77 12.00
N TYR A 19 -11.91 -4.39 10.94
CA TYR A 19 -10.86 -5.17 10.27
C TYR A 19 -9.46 -4.66 10.58
N LEU A 20 -9.34 -3.64 11.45
CA LEU A 20 -8.06 -3.05 11.81
C LEU A 20 -7.21 -4.06 12.56
N PHE A 21 -6.02 -4.38 12.04
CA PHE A 21 -5.10 -5.30 12.71
C PHE A 21 -3.85 -4.60 13.24
N ASN A 22 -3.43 -3.49 12.63
CA ASN A 22 -2.23 -2.79 13.04
C ASN A 22 -2.27 -1.31 12.67
N THR A 23 -1.57 -0.50 13.46
CA THR A 23 -1.35 0.92 13.21
C THR A 23 0.11 1.23 13.39
N SER A 24 0.67 2.02 12.48
CA SER A 24 2.08 2.36 12.55
C SER A 24 2.34 3.76 12.00
N GLU A 25 3.50 4.31 12.32
CA GLU A 25 3.91 5.62 11.88
C GLU A 25 5.31 5.54 11.28
N LYS A 26 5.53 6.33 10.23
CA LYS A 26 6.83 6.45 9.56
C LYS A 26 7.13 7.91 9.26
N LEU A 27 8.41 8.24 9.20
CA LEU A 27 8.88 9.54 8.73
C LEU A 27 9.32 9.39 7.29
N TYR A 28 8.83 10.26 6.42
CA TYR A 28 9.14 10.24 5.01
C TYR A 28 9.88 11.50 4.61
N PHE A 29 11.01 11.34 3.93
CA PHE A 29 11.86 12.44 3.48
C PHE A 29 11.98 12.40 1.96
N LYS A 30 11.77 13.55 1.32
CA LYS A 30 12.11 13.75 -0.07
C LYS A 30 13.37 14.58 -0.14
N THR A 31 14.44 13.99 -0.66
CA THR A 31 15.76 14.61 -0.75
C THR A 31 16.24 14.66 -2.20
N ASN A 32 17.39 15.30 -2.42
CA ASN A 32 18.01 15.31 -3.75
C ASN A 32 18.61 13.95 -4.13
N GLU A 33 18.89 13.09 -3.15
CA GLU A 33 19.43 11.74 -3.38
C GLU A 33 18.34 10.68 -3.60
N GLY A 34 17.06 11.08 -3.50
CA GLY A 34 15.90 10.20 -3.57
C GLY A 34 15.01 10.28 -2.33
N GLU A 35 14.14 9.28 -2.20
CA GLU A 35 13.11 9.19 -1.18
C GLU A 35 13.55 8.26 -0.05
N PHE A 36 13.34 8.68 1.20
CA PHE A 36 13.76 7.95 2.39
C PHE A 36 12.60 7.75 3.36
N GLU A 37 12.61 6.63 4.06
CA GLU A 37 11.62 6.28 5.08
C GLU A 37 12.32 5.84 6.36
N ILE A 38 11.97 6.44 7.50
CA ILE A 38 12.36 5.96 8.82
C ILE A 38 11.14 5.28 9.44
N PHE A 39 11.30 4.01 9.80
CA PHE A 39 10.26 3.20 10.40
C PHE A 39 10.84 2.43 11.60
N GLY A 40 10.38 2.78 12.80
CA GLY A 40 10.98 2.28 14.03
C GLY A 40 12.44 2.73 14.14
N ASP A 41 13.34 1.76 14.31
CA ASP A 41 14.78 1.93 14.41
C ASP A 41 15.52 1.86 13.05
N LYS A 42 14.79 1.65 11.96
CA LYS A 42 15.36 1.40 10.63
C LYS A 42 15.16 2.57 9.68
N ILE A 43 16.17 2.78 8.83
CA ILE A 43 16.17 3.81 7.80
C ILE A 43 16.26 3.12 6.45
N TYR A 44 15.41 3.53 5.53
CA TYR A 44 15.30 2.94 4.20
C TYR A 44 15.45 4.01 3.13
N LYS A 45 16.20 3.70 2.07
CA LYS A 45 16.18 4.44 0.81
C LYS A 45 15.31 3.70 -0.19
N MET A 46 14.36 4.38 -0.80
CA MET A 46 13.51 3.81 -1.85
C MET A 46 14.34 3.56 -3.11
N LYS A 47 14.13 2.42 -3.76
CA LYS A 47 14.74 2.14 -5.06
C LYS A 47 13.87 2.74 -6.17
N GLU A 48 14.52 3.33 -7.17
CA GLU A 48 13.85 3.71 -8.42
C GLU A 48 13.28 2.44 -9.08
N ASN A 49 12.02 2.51 -9.51
CA ASN A 49 11.32 1.32 -10.02
C ASN A 49 11.57 1.17 -11.51
N GLU A 50 12.08 0.01 -11.93
CA GLU A 50 12.34 -0.26 -13.34
C GLU A 50 11.14 -0.91 -14.07
N HIS A 51 10.30 -1.69 -13.39
CA HIS A 51 9.14 -2.33 -14.04
C HIS A 51 7.92 -2.49 -13.12
N SER A 52 6.76 -2.00 -13.58
CA SER A 52 5.45 -2.26 -12.98
C SER A 52 4.56 -2.97 -14.00
N GLU A 53 4.08 -4.17 -13.67
CA GLU A 53 3.04 -4.83 -14.44
C GLU A 53 1.68 -4.20 -14.13
N LYS A 54 0.76 -4.19 -15.10
CA LYS A 54 -0.60 -3.70 -14.89
C LYS A 54 -1.56 -4.87 -14.65
N PHE A 55 -2.45 -4.69 -13.69
CA PHE A 55 -3.55 -5.61 -13.41
C PHE A 55 -4.87 -4.84 -13.51
N PHE A 56 -5.84 -5.46 -14.19
CA PHE A 56 -7.17 -4.90 -14.38
C PHE A 56 -8.18 -5.78 -13.65
N LEU A 57 -8.99 -5.15 -12.80
CA LEU A 57 -10.13 -5.76 -12.15
C LEU A 57 -11.40 -5.16 -12.74
N GLU A 58 -12.11 -5.96 -13.52
CA GLU A 58 -13.35 -5.53 -14.14
C GLU A 58 -14.51 -5.67 -13.15
N ASP A 59 -15.34 -4.63 -13.10
CA ASP A 59 -16.67 -4.60 -12.51
C ASP A 59 -17.68 -4.36 -13.63
N LYS A 60 -18.96 -4.69 -13.43
CA LYS A 60 -20.03 -4.49 -14.42
C LYS A 60 -20.14 -3.04 -14.91
N LYS A 61 -19.63 -2.07 -14.16
CA LYS A 61 -19.73 -0.63 -14.42
C LYS A 61 -18.40 0.07 -14.69
N GLN A 62 -17.27 -0.53 -14.34
CA GLN A 62 -15.96 0.14 -14.40
C GLN A 62 -14.78 -0.83 -14.36
N ILE A 63 -13.64 -0.37 -14.88
CA ILE A 63 -12.37 -1.10 -14.81
C ILE A 63 -11.49 -0.44 -13.75
N PHE A 64 -11.02 -1.23 -12.79
CA PHE A 64 -10.02 -0.82 -11.83
C PHE A 64 -8.63 -1.23 -12.29
N GLU A 65 -7.74 -0.25 -12.40
CA GLU A 65 -6.36 -0.48 -12.80
C GLU A 65 -5.42 -0.39 -11.61
N PHE A 66 -4.52 -1.36 -11.51
CA PHE A 66 -3.49 -1.46 -10.49
C PHE A 66 -2.11 -1.65 -11.12
N ASN A 67 -1.11 -0.98 -10.53
CA ASN A 67 0.29 -1.29 -10.76
C ASN A 67 0.74 -2.37 -9.76
N LEU A 68 1.27 -3.46 -10.27
CA LEU A 68 1.86 -4.55 -9.50
C LEU A 68 3.36 -4.38 -9.39
N LYS A 69 3.88 -4.45 -8.16
CA LYS A 69 5.32 -4.56 -7.89
C LYS A 69 5.60 -5.89 -7.20
N LYS A 70 6.10 -6.85 -7.97
CA LYS A 70 6.35 -8.22 -7.50
C LYS A 70 7.56 -8.30 -6.54
N ASN A 71 8.57 -7.45 -6.74
CA ASN A 71 9.77 -7.45 -5.90
C ASN A 71 9.52 -6.85 -4.51
N LYS A 72 9.94 -7.60 -3.48
CA LYS A 72 9.90 -7.16 -2.07
C LYS A 72 10.96 -6.11 -1.74
N ASP A 73 11.98 -5.97 -2.57
CA ASP A 73 13.12 -5.07 -2.31
C ASP A 73 12.91 -3.67 -2.90
N PHE A 74 11.72 -3.10 -2.77
CA PHE A 74 11.42 -1.73 -3.20
C PHE A 74 12.14 -0.67 -2.35
N LYS A 75 12.72 -1.09 -1.21
CA LYS A 75 13.51 -0.24 -0.33
C LYS A 75 14.77 -0.97 0.13
N LYS A 76 15.85 -0.23 0.32
CA LYS A 76 17.14 -0.71 0.81
C LYS A 76 17.39 -0.10 2.18
N GLU A 77 17.67 -0.93 3.17
CA GLU A 77 18.08 -0.45 4.49
C GLU A 77 19.44 0.25 4.39
N ILE A 78 19.55 1.41 5.04
CA ILE A 78 20.74 2.24 5.10
C ILE A 78 21.00 2.66 6.54
N TYR A 79 22.21 3.17 6.81
CA TYR A 79 22.67 3.47 8.16
C TYR A 79 23.02 4.95 8.36
N TYR A 80 22.45 5.85 7.53
CA TYR A 80 22.58 7.29 7.69
C TYR A 80 21.23 7.99 7.60
N ILE A 81 21.09 9.10 8.32
CA ILE A 81 19.88 9.93 8.35
C ILE A 81 20.06 11.09 7.37
N PRO A 82 19.07 11.43 6.53
CA PRO A 82 19.08 12.65 5.73
C PRO A 82 18.91 13.89 6.62
N ILE A 83 20.03 14.46 7.09
CA ILE A 83 20.06 15.67 7.93
C ILE A 83 19.73 16.91 7.07
N ASN A 84 19.08 17.91 7.67
CA ASN A 84 18.68 19.19 7.03
C ASN A 84 17.55 19.10 5.99
N TYR A 85 16.80 18.00 5.98
CA TYR A 85 15.58 17.87 5.18
C TYR A 85 14.34 17.92 6.08
N SER A 86 13.27 18.51 5.57
CA SER A 86 11.95 18.38 6.16
C SER A 86 11.42 16.96 5.95
N TYR A 87 10.64 16.47 6.91
CA TYR A 87 9.95 15.19 6.79
C TYR A 87 8.44 15.36 6.89
N GLU A 88 7.73 14.42 6.28
CA GLU A 88 6.31 14.21 6.47
C GLU A 88 6.11 13.02 7.41
N LYS A 89 5.25 13.18 8.42
CA LYS A 89 4.85 12.06 9.27
C LYS A 89 3.67 11.36 8.60
N ILE A 90 3.85 10.10 8.24
CA ILE A 90 2.81 9.29 7.61
C ILE A 90 2.29 8.30 8.64
N LYS A 91 0.98 8.33 8.87
CA LYS A 91 0.25 7.35 9.68
C LYS A 91 -0.30 6.28 8.75
N THR A 92 0.00 5.02 9.03
CA THR A 92 -0.47 3.88 8.26
C THR A 92 -1.36 2.99 9.13
N LYS A 93 -2.61 2.81 8.72
CA LYS A 93 -3.51 1.79 9.26
C LYS A 93 -3.52 0.59 8.33
N GLN A 94 -3.47 -0.61 8.91
CA GLN A 94 -3.44 -1.85 8.16
C GLN A 94 -4.66 -2.72 8.53
N TYR A 95 -5.30 -3.29 7.52
CA TYR A 95 -6.56 -4.02 7.65
C TYR A 95 -6.46 -5.40 6.99
N GLN A 96 -7.08 -6.40 7.63
CA GLN A 96 -7.18 -7.78 7.16
C GLN A 96 -8.62 -8.26 7.32
N LEU A 97 -9.18 -8.90 6.29
CA LEU A 97 -10.57 -9.39 6.34
C LEU A 97 -10.73 -10.50 7.39
N HIS A 98 -9.71 -11.34 7.54
CA HIS A 98 -9.65 -12.48 8.44
C HIS A 98 -8.20 -12.65 8.94
N ASN A 99 -8.00 -13.34 10.07
CA ASN A 99 -6.66 -13.59 10.64
C ASN A 99 -5.70 -14.32 9.67
N ASN A 100 -6.24 -15.07 8.72
CA ASN A 100 -5.47 -15.81 7.72
C ASN A 100 -5.51 -15.17 6.32
N SER A 101 -5.99 -13.92 6.21
CA SER A 101 -6.05 -13.24 4.91
C SER A 101 -4.65 -13.03 4.37
N ILE A 102 -4.45 -13.43 3.12
CA ILE A 102 -3.19 -13.29 2.40
C ILE A 102 -2.99 -11.88 1.85
N LEU A 103 -4.03 -11.05 1.91
CA LEU A 103 -4.05 -9.68 1.45
C LEU A 103 -4.19 -8.73 2.63
N THR A 104 -3.41 -7.66 2.60
CA THR A 104 -3.49 -6.59 3.60
C THR A 104 -3.74 -5.28 2.88
N LEU A 105 -4.82 -4.60 3.26
CA LEU A 105 -5.10 -3.23 2.87
C LEU A 105 -4.30 -2.29 3.78
N ASN A 106 -3.53 -1.38 3.20
CA ASN A 106 -2.82 -0.33 3.91
C ASN A 106 -3.45 1.01 3.53
N ILE A 107 -3.74 1.85 4.51
CA ILE A 107 -4.23 3.22 4.32
C ILE A 107 -3.27 4.17 5.01
N GLU A 108 -2.70 5.08 4.23
CA GLU A 108 -1.84 6.16 4.69
C GLU A 108 -2.64 7.47 4.79
N ASN A 109 -2.50 8.14 5.94
CA ASN A 109 -3.12 9.43 6.24
C ASN A 109 -4.61 9.52 5.87
N ASP A 110 -5.33 8.40 6.03
CA ASP A 110 -6.76 8.24 5.74
C ASP A 110 -7.17 8.59 4.29
N ASN A 111 -6.22 8.73 3.35
CA ASN A 111 -6.48 9.24 2.00
C ASN A 111 -5.84 8.43 0.87
N TYR A 112 -4.76 7.71 1.14
CA TYR A 112 -4.03 6.93 0.14
C TYR A 112 -4.07 5.47 0.54
N PHE A 113 -4.43 4.59 -0.38
CA PHE A 113 -4.49 3.15 -0.09
C PHE A 113 -3.69 2.35 -1.10
N TYR A 114 -3.18 1.21 -0.64
CA TYR A 114 -2.53 0.20 -1.45
C TYR A 114 -2.64 -1.15 -0.74
N PHE A 115 -2.39 -2.24 -1.48
CA PHE A 115 -2.40 -3.57 -0.90
C PHE A 115 -1.01 -4.20 -0.88
N THR A 116 -0.79 -5.05 0.10
CA THR A 116 0.39 -5.90 0.23
C THR A 116 -0.05 -7.35 0.35
N THR A 117 0.62 -8.23 -0.38
CA THR A 117 0.45 -9.68 -0.23
C THR A 117 1.81 -10.37 -0.26
N LYS A 118 1.90 -11.55 0.37
CA LYS A 118 3.08 -12.41 0.26
C LYS A 118 3.15 -13.14 -1.08
N GLU A 119 2.02 -13.23 -1.79
CA GLU A 119 1.93 -13.83 -3.12
C GLU A 119 2.74 -13.05 -4.16
N ASN A 120 3.16 -13.77 -5.20
CA ASN A 120 3.92 -13.23 -6.33
C ASN A 120 3.02 -12.93 -7.55
N GLU A 121 1.75 -13.33 -7.49
CA GLU A 121 0.74 -13.15 -8.53
C GLU A 121 -0.65 -12.90 -7.93
N ILE A 122 -1.60 -12.47 -8.77
CA ILE A 122 -2.99 -12.25 -8.37
C ILE A 122 -3.75 -13.57 -8.50
N THR A 123 -3.73 -14.37 -7.43
CA THR A 123 -4.53 -15.60 -7.33
C THR A 123 -6.01 -15.28 -7.17
N ASN A 124 -6.88 -16.29 -7.29
CA ASN A 124 -8.32 -16.10 -7.06
C ASN A 124 -8.62 -15.60 -5.65
N SER A 125 -7.92 -16.11 -4.63
CA SER A 125 -8.09 -15.64 -3.25
C SER A 125 -7.66 -14.18 -3.09
N VAL A 126 -6.54 -13.76 -3.70
CA VAL A 126 -6.15 -12.33 -3.70
C VAL A 126 -7.22 -11.49 -4.41
N ARG A 127 -7.79 -11.98 -5.51
CA ARG A 127 -8.83 -11.27 -6.27
C ARG A 127 -10.12 -11.11 -5.46
N GLU A 128 -10.58 -12.14 -4.77
CA GLU A 128 -11.78 -12.11 -3.92
C GLU A 128 -11.62 -11.15 -2.73
N ASP A 129 -10.46 -11.17 -2.06
CA ASP A 129 -10.14 -10.24 -0.98
C ASP A 129 -10.06 -8.79 -1.50
N LEU A 130 -9.47 -8.58 -2.69
CA LEU A 130 -9.44 -7.26 -3.35
C LEU A 130 -10.85 -6.73 -3.58
N ILE A 131 -11.74 -7.53 -4.16
CA ILE A 131 -13.14 -7.14 -4.41
C ILE A 131 -13.81 -6.76 -3.08
N SER A 132 -13.68 -7.60 -2.07
CA SER A 132 -14.28 -7.38 -0.76
C SER A 132 -13.81 -6.06 -0.13
N PHE A 133 -12.51 -5.78 -0.13
CA PHE A 133 -11.99 -4.50 0.36
C PHE A 133 -12.44 -3.31 -0.48
N LEU A 134 -12.45 -3.43 -1.81
CA LEU A 134 -12.90 -2.34 -2.67
C LEU A 134 -14.39 -2.04 -2.45
N SER A 135 -15.22 -3.05 -2.18
CA SER A 135 -16.62 -2.85 -1.80
C SER A 135 -16.76 -2.16 -0.45
N LEU A 136 -15.95 -2.53 0.56
CA LEU A 136 -15.91 -1.83 1.85
C LEU A 136 -15.48 -0.36 1.69
N LEU A 137 -14.54 -0.09 0.79
CA LEU A 137 -14.10 1.27 0.44
C LEU A 137 -15.13 2.07 -0.38
N LYS A 138 -16.28 1.47 -0.74
CA LYS A 138 -17.31 1.99 -1.66
C LYS A 138 -16.78 2.31 -3.05
N LEU A 139 -15.80 1.53 -3.51
CA LEU A 139 -15.18 1.65 -4.82
C LEU A 139 -15.75 0.61 -5.81
N TYR A 140 -16.19 -0.57 -5.35
CA TYR A 140 -16.64 -1.69 -6.20
C TYR A 140 -18.08 -2.12 -5.86
N ASN A 141 -18.98 -2.22 -6.85
CA ASN A 141 -20.43 -2.39 -6.64
C ASN A 141 -21.11 -3.33 -7.67
#